data_AF-A0A0R1QN31-F1
#
_entry.id   AF-A0A0R1QN31-F1
#
_cell.length_a   1.000
_cell.length_b   1.000
_cell.length_c   1.000
_cell.angle_alpha   90.00
_cell.angle_beta   90.00
_cell.angle_gamma   90.00
#
_symmetry.space_group_name_H-M   'P 1'
#
loop_
_entity.id
_entity.type
_entity.pdbx_description
1 polymer ?
#
loop_
_entity_poly.entity_id
_entity_poly.type
_entity_poly.pdbx_seq_one_letter_code
_entity_poly.pdbx_strand_id
1 'polypeptide(L)'
;MKTITGILGIILVIFSLAGCKSQTHQPKVTPKTHTIKKGPVFVTGIPQRLQGKYYYAKVTQNSIMNDEFWELKIQAGKLSLNCLNDDYNGFEWRNVKTSKVSDDIYILKGDDRYIKIVLLADHKLSISSETQFDFKTARSDKELMTLSPQKPTGYFGTVTKKLIGKFYVSERGIERYYAFQEFPMGNQLRQVDPSGKLQVLANYQTLHGKINGYTLGNMDNDNDKLLVPISDSQLQDAQTGEIFTHYPKSEYELNKAIRQKFGLGPEVVPGSSYENETTNEQPQTTDEYPKTFDFADDKDDDYYDTYDDFGLNDGD
;
A
#
# COMPACT_ATOMS: atom_id res chain seq x y z
N MET A 1 46.38 -10.87 27.11
CA MET A 1 47.29 -11.22 28.22
C MET A 1 46.63 -10.94 29.56
N LYS A 2 46.20 -12.00 30.25
CA LYS A 2 46.25 -12.24 31.70
C LYS A 2 45.51 -13.55 31.94
N THR A 3 46.26 -14.63 31.84
CA THR A 3 45.99 -15.92 32.48
C THR A 3 46.02 -15.75 33.99
N ILE A 4 45.20 -16.51 34.72
CA ILE A 4 45.63 -17.33 35.86
C ILE A 4 44.58 -18.43 36.06
N THR A 5 45.13 -19.64 35.97
CA THR A 5 44.56 -20.98 36.18
C THR A 5 44.70 -21.33 37.67
N GLY A 6 43.81 -22.16 38.24
CA GLY A 6 44.01 -22.74 39.57
C GLY A 6 42.75 -23.44 40.12
N ILE A 7 42.49 -24.70 39.76
CA ILE A 7 42.73 -25.93 40.56
C ILE A 7 41.68 -26.11 41.68
N LEU A 8 40.68 -26.99 41.51
CA LEU A 8 40.64 -28.43 41.87
C LEU A 8 40.60 -28.69 43.39
N GLY A 9 39.49 -29.27 43.85
CA GLY A 9 39.28 -29.67 45.25
C GLY A 9 38.19 -30.73 45.36
N ILE A 10 38.52 -31.95 44.95
CA ILE A 10 37.78 -33.18 45.26
C ILE A 10 37.98 -33.46 46.76
N ILE A 11 36.91 -33.55 47.53
CA ILE A 11 36.94 -34.24 48.83
C ILE A 11 35.86 -35.30 48.82
N LEU A 12 36.34 -36.54 48.77
CA LEU A 12 35.61 -37.78 48.93
C LEU A 12 36.10 -38.35 50.26
N VAL A 13 35.24 -38.38 51.28
CA VAL A 13 35.48 -39.15 52.51
C VAL A 13 34.26 -40.02 52.73
N ILE A 14 34.53 -41.32 52.72
CA ILE A 14 33.58 -42.40 52.90
C ILE A 14 33.56 -42.80 54.40
N PHE A 15 32.40 -43.31 54.81
CA PHE A 15 32.11 -44.21 55.92
C PHE A 15 31.86 -43.62 57.32
N SER A 16 30.58 -43.68 57.70
CA SER A 16 30.18 -44.18 59.01
C SER A 16 28.91 -45.02 58.83
N LEU A 17 29.09 -46.35 58.86
CA LEU A 17 28.02 -47.33 59.04
C LEU A 17 27.61 -47.33 60.52
N ALA A 18 26.36 -47.01 60.81
CA ALA A 18 25.69 -47.40 62.04
C ALA A 18 24.17 -47.54 61.81
N GLY A 19 23.77 -48.79 61.55
CA GLY A 19 22.62 -49.46 62.19
C GLY A 19 21.23 -48.82 62.21
N CYS A 20 20.33 -49.46 61.45
CA CYS A 20 18.95 -49.81 61.81
C CYS A 20 17.93 -48.71 62.14
N LYS A 21 17.02 -48.45 61.18
CA LYS A 21 15.64 -48.97 61.21
C LYS A 21 15.01 -48.76 59.83
N SER A 22 14.68 -49.87 59.16
CA SER A 22 13.88 -49.83 57.94
C SER A 22 12.44 -49.47 58.33
N GLN A 23 12.09 -48.18 58.24
CA GLN A 23 10.70 -47.78 58.04
C GLN A 23 10.42 -47.92 56.55
N THR A 24 9.69 -48.97 56.19
CA THR A 24 8.98 -49.07 54.92
C THR A 24 7.95 -47.94 54.86
N HIS A 25 8.40 -46.75 54.47
CA HIS A 25 7.52 -45.75 53.91
C HIS A 25 7.05 -46.31 52.57
N GLN A 26 5.88 -46.95 52.56
CA GLN A 26 5.11 -47.03 51.34
C GLN A 26 5.00 -45.60 50.79
N PRO A 27 5.41 -45.32 49.54
CA PRO A 27 5.15 -44.04 48.96
C PRO A 27 3.64 -43.86 48.99
N LYS A 28 3.18 -42.91 49.79
CA LYS A 28 1.81 -42.44 49.76
C LYS A 28 1.60 -41.99 48.33
N VAL A 29 0.91 -42.82 47.54
CA VAL A 29 0.47 -42.46 46.19
C VAL A 29 -0.48 -41.31 46.42
N THR A 30 0.09 -40.10 46.41
CA THR A 30 -0.69 -38.89 46.29
C THR A 30 -1.30 -39.05 44.91
N PRO A 31 -2.64 -39.14 44.78
CA PRO A 31 -3.23 -39.17 43.46
C PRO A 31 -2.68 -37.93 42.77
N LYS A 32 -1.90 -38.13 41.70
CA LYS A 32 -1.58 -37.04 40.80
C LYS A 32 -2.94 -36.60 40.31
N THR A 33 -3.48 -35.55 40.91
CA THR A 33 -4.63 -34.85 40.38
C THR A 33 -4.19 -34.48 38.98
N HIS A 34 -4.68 -35.20 37.98
CA HIS A 34 -4.59 -34.78 36.61
C HIS A 34 -5.39 -33.49 36.59
N THR A 35 -4.72 -32.37 36.84
CA THR A 35 -5.27 -31.06 36.54
C THR A 35 -5.40 -31.07 35.03
N ILE A 36 -6.57 -31.49 34.55
CA ILE A 36 -6.97 -31.33 33.16
C ILE A 36 -6.75 -29.85 32.91
N LYS A 37 -5.71 -29.51 32.14
CA LYS A 37 -5.47 -28.13 31.74
C LYS A 37 -6.71 -27.71 30.98
N LYS A 38 -7.61 -26.98 31.66
CA LYS A 38 -8.79 -26.42 31.01
C LYS A 38 -8.26 -25.56 29.87
N GLY A 39 -8.66 -25.94 28.66
CA GLY A 39 -8.34 -25.16 27.46
C GLY A 39 -8.91 -23.74 27.57
N PRO A 40 -8.51 -22.83 26.67
CA PRO A 40 -9.09 -21.51 26.62
C PRO A 40 -10.61 -21.58 26.43
N VAL A 41 -11.35 -20.77 27.19
CA VAL A 41 -12.80 -20.69 27.09
C VAL A 41 -13.15 -19.54 26.15
N PHE A 42 -13.81 -19.87 25.05
CA PHE A 42 -14.29 -18.90 24.07
C PHE A 42 -15.78 -18.64 24.26
N VAL A 43 -16.15 -17.37 24.32
CA VAL A 43 -17.53 -16.90 24.34
C VAL A 43 -17.88 -16.36 22.96
N THR A 44 -19.09 -16.62 22.50
CA THR A 44 -19.58 -16.05 21.23
C THR A 44 -19.63 -14.54 21.29
N GLY A 45 -19.11 -13.89 20.26
CA GLY A 45 -19.12 -12.45 20.10
C GLY A 45 -17.90 -11.74 20.67
N ILE A 46 -17.90 -10.42 20.54
CA ILE A 46 -16.82 -9.51 20.95
C ILE A 46 -17.34 -8.55 22.03
N PRO A 47 -16.67 -8.45 23.19
CA PRO A 47 -17.12 -7.58 24.28
C PRO A 47 -17.22 -6.11 23.87
N GLN A 48 -18.24 -5.41 24.38
CA GLN A 48 -18.60 -4.04 23.99
C GLN A 48 -17.43 -3.05 24.07
N ARG A 49 -16.53 -3.20 25.05
CA ARG A 49 -15.37 -2.31 25.21
C ARG A 49 -14.32 -2.38 24.11
N LEU A 50 -14.35 -3.43 23.28
CA LEU A 50 -13.50 -3.53 22.08
C LEU A 50 -14.22 -3.07 20.82
N GLN A 51 -15.55 -2.91 20.88
CA GLN A 51 -16.35 -2.54 19.72
C GLN A 51 -16.10 -1.07 19.39
N GLY A 52 -16.00 -0.78 18.10
CA GLY A 52 -15.66 0.55 17.63
C GLY A 52 -14.98 0.51 16.27
N LYS A 53 -14.48 1.68 15.90
CA LYS A 53 -13.76 1.92 14.66
C LYS A 53 -12.39 2.50 15.00
N TYR A 54 -11.33 1.93 14.45
CA TYR A 54 -9.95 2.28 14.76
C TYR A 54 -9.12 2.42 13.49
N TYR A 55 -8.06 3.21 13.56
CA TYR A 55 -7.24 3.60 12.41
C TYR A 55 -5.75 3.47 12.73
N TYR A 56 -4.96 3.13 11.72
CA TYR A 56 -3.50 3.08 11.79
C TYR A 56 -2.87 3.61 10.50
N ALA A 57 -1.76 4.33 10.64
CA ALA A 57 -0.90 4.74 9.54
C ALA A 57 0.51 4.18 9.76
N LYS A 58 1.03 3.46 8.78
CA LYS A 58 2.45 3.13 8.69
C LYS A 58 3.11 4.08 7.71
N VAL A 59 3.83 5.07 8.23
CA VAL A 59 4.56 6.04 7.41
C VAL A 59 5.85 5.40 6.92
N THR A 60 6.01 5.27 5.60
CA THR A 60 7.22 4.74 4.98
C THR A 60 8.18 5.90 4.70
N GLN A 61 9.43 5.75 5.14
CA GLN A 61 10.47 6.77 4.89
C GLN A 61 10.92 6.79 3.43
N ASN A 62 10.70 5.70 2.70
CA ASN A 62 11.04 5.61 1.29
C ASN A 62 10.01 6.41 0.46
N SER A 63 10.47 7.41 -0.29
CA SER A 63 9.59 8.26 -1.10
C SER A 63 8.92 7.53 -2.26
N ILE A 64 9.51 6.42 -2.74
CA ILE A 64 8.97 5.58 -3.80
C ILE A 64 8.05 4.45 -3.30
N MET A 65 7.54 4.54 -2.07
CA MET A 65 6.55 3.61 -1.52
C MET A 65 5.35 4.36 -0.96
N ASN A 66 4.16 3.77 -1.06
CA ASN A 66 2.99 4.30 -0.35
C ASN A 66 3.19 4.18 1.17
N ASP A 67 2.65 5.14 1.93
CA ASP A 67 2.33 4.89 3.33
C ASP A 67 1.17 3.90 3.40
N GLU A 68 1.00 3.12 4.47
CA GLU A 68 -0.15 2.21 4.59
C GLU A 68 -1.19 2.80 5.54
N PHE A 69 -2.46 2.84 5.13
CA PHE A 69 -3.56 3.36 5.93
C PHE A 69 -4.57 2.26 6.20
N TRP A 70 -4.83 1.95 7.46
CA TRP A 70 -5.68 0.82 7.86
C TRP A 70 -6.89 1.28 8.66
N GLU A 71 -8.02 0.63 8.45
CA GLU A 71 -9.28 0.82 9.17
C GLU A 71 -9.77 -0.52 9.76
N LEU A 72 -9.86 -0.58 11.08
CA LEU A 72 -10.41 -1.72 11.80
C LEU A 72 -11.80 -1.38 12.32
N LYS A 73 -12.80 -2.19 11.95
CA LYS A 73 -14.15 -2.15 12.53
C LYS A 73 -14.39 -3.41 13.34
N ILE A 74 -14.72 -3.22 14.62
CA ILE A 74 -15.06 -4.30 15.55
C ILE A 74 -16.52 -4.13 15.98
N GLN A 75 -17.33 -5.16 15.74
CA GLN A 75 -18.75 -5.22 16.11
C GLN A 75 -19.00 -6.51 16.90
N ALA A 76 -20.21 -6.66 17.45
CA ALA A 76 -20.55 -7.75 18.37
C ALA A 76 -20.21 -9.17 17.89
N GLY A 77 -20.16 -9.44 16.58
CA GLY A 77 -19.73 -10.75 16.05
C GLY A 77 -18.91 -10.65 14.77
N LYS A 78 -18.43 -9.45 14.43
CA LYS A 78 -17.75 -9.16 13.17
C LYS A 78 -16.50 -8.34 13.41
N LEU A 79 -15.43 -8.71 12.73
CA LEU A 79 -14.16 -8.01 12.71
C LEU A 79 -13.77 -7.76 11.25
N SER A 80 -13.48 -6.53 10.85
CA SER A 80 -12.95 -6.25 9.52
C SER A 80 -11.78 -5.29 9.60
N LEU A 81 -10.65 -5.66 9.01
CA LEU A 81 -9.49 -4.79 8.83
C LEU A 81 -9.36 -4.49 7.33
N ASN A 82 -9.37 -3.22 6.94
CA ASN A 82 -9.30 -2.79 5.55
C ASN A 82 -8.09 -1.90 5.34
N CYS A 83 -7.31 -2.14 4.27
CA CYS A 83 -6.36 -1.16 3.75
C CYS A 83 -7.14 -0.10 2.96
N LEU A 84 -6.93 1.19 3.24
CA LEU A 84 -7.70 2.28 2.64
C LEU A 84 -7.08 2.83 1.36
N ASN A 85 -5.82 2.54 1.10
CA ASN A 85 -5.08 3.09 -0.03
C ASN A 85 -4.67 2.05 -1.09
N ASP A 86 -5.19 0.84 -0.97
CA ASP A 86 -5.04 -0.24 -1.94
C ASP A 86 -6.41 -0.89 -2.20
N ASP A 87 -6.56 -1.56 -3.34
CA ASP A 87 -7.68 -2.48 -3.63
C ASP A 87 -7.50 -3.83 -2.93
N TYR A 88 -6.39 -4.02 -2.22
CA TYR A 88 -6.23 -5.13 -1.30
C TYR A 88 -7.31 -5.08 -0.22
N ASN A 89 -8.32 -5.94 -0.40
CA ASN A 89 -9.29 -6.25 0.63
C ASN A 89 -8.51 -6.87 1.78
N GLY A 90 -8.42 -6.18 2.92
CA GLY A 90 -7.97 -6.83 4.14
C GLY A 90 -8.96 -7.91 4.57
N PHE A 91 -8.87 -8.40 5.80
CA PHE A 91 -9.69 -9.54 6.21
C PHE A 91 -11.02 -9.12 6.82
N GLU A 92 -12.03 -9.96 6.62
CA GLU A 92 -13.31 -9.91 7.32
C GLU A 92 -13.59 -11.26 7.99
N TRP A 93 -13.85 -11.25 9.31
CA TRP A 93 -14.31 -12.41 10.06
C TRP A 93 -15.72 -12.19 10.58
N ARG A 94 -16.51 -13.25 10.52
CA ARG A 94 -17.87 -13.33 11.06
C ARG A 94 -17.93 -14.38 12.16
N ASN A 95 -18.97 -14.32 12.98
CA ASN A 95 -19.18 -15.24 14.11
C ASN A 95 -17.98 -15.32 15.07
N VAL A 96 -17.26 -14.21 15.21
CA VAL A 96 -16.02 -14.14 16.00
C VAL A 96 -16.30 -14.52 17.44
N LYS A 97 -15.44 -15.39 17.99
CA LYS A 97 -15.47 -15.76 19.41
C LYS A 97 -14.32 -15.10 20.14
N THR A 98 -14.51 -14.79 21.42
CA THR A 98 -13.51 -14.11 22.24
C THR A 98 -13.15 -14.91 23.47
N SER A 99 -11.85 -14.97 23.79
CA SER A 99 -11.34 -15.43 25.08
C SER A 99 -10.65 -14.26 25.78
N LYS A 100 -11.07 -13.92 27.00
CA LYS A 100 -10.38 -12.95 27.86
C LYS A 100 -9.17 -13.64 28.50
N VAL A 101 -7.96 -13.11 28.27
CA VAL A 101 -6.71 -13.65 28.85
C VAL A 101 -6.33 -12.89 30.12
N SER A 102 -6.53 -11.57 30.13
CA SER A 102 -6.36 -10.71 31.30
C SER A 102 -7.30 -9.52 31.20
N ASP A 103 -7.22 -8.59 32.15
CA ASP A 103 -8.08 -7.40 32.16
C ASP A 103 -7.99 -6.51 30.95
N ASP A 104 -6.93 -6.59 30.14
CA ASP A 104 -6.76 -5.80 28.91
C ASP A 104 -6.42 -6.63 27.68
N ILE A 105 -6.17 -7.95 27.86
CA ILE A 105 -5.73 -8.82 26.76
C ILE A 105 -6.86 -9.79 26.39
N TYR A 106 -7.14 -9.83 25.10
CA TYR A 106 -8.11 -10.72 24.47
C TYR A 106 -7.48 -11.50 23.33
N ILE A 107 -8.00 -12.70 23.10
CA ILE A 107 -7.75 -13.47 21.88
C ILE A 107 -9.08 -13.62 21.17
N LEU A 108 -9.15 -13.10 19.96
CA LEU A 108 -10.25 -13.33 19.04
C LEU A 108 -9.96 -14.60 18.23
N LYS A 109 -10.98 -15.41 18.01
CA LYS A 109 -10.95 -16.59 17.15
C LYS A 109 -11.95 -16.39 16.01
N GLY A 110 -11.44 -16.39 14.78
CA GLY A 110 -12.23 -16.54 13.55
C GLY A 110 -12.55 -18.01 13.27
N ASP A 111 -12.54 -18.43 12.01
CA ASP A 111 -12.79 -19.84 11.66
C ASP A 111 -11.63 -20.72 12.16
N ASP A 112 -10.44 -20.54 11.57
CA ASP A 112 -9.23 -21.31 11.90
C ASP A 112 -8.04 -20.46 12.36
N ARG A 113 -8.31 -19.18 12.64
CA ARG A 113 -7.28 -18.18 12.93
C ARG A 113 -7.55 -17.45 14.22
N TYR A 114 -6.47 -16.98 14.84
CA TYR A 114 -6.47 -16.29 16.10
C TYR A 114 -5.78 -14.94 15.96
N ILE A 115 -6.31 -13.92 16.61
CA ILE A 115 -5.70 -12.59 16.70
C ILE A 115 -5.67 -12.19 18.17
N LYS A 116 -4.54 -11.61 18.59
CA LYS A 116 -4.45 -10.96 19.89
C LYS A 116 -4.90 -9.51 19.79
N ILE A 117 -5.67 -9.07 20.77
CA ILE A 117 -6.01 -7.66 21.01
C ILE A 117 -5.61 -7.29 22.41
N VAL A 118 -4.88 -6.19 22.55
CA VAL A 118 -4.57 -5.53 23.82
C VAL A 118 -5.27 -4.18 23.83
N LEU A 119 -6.15 -3.98 24.81
CA LEU A 119 -6.76 -2.68 25.07
C LEU A 119 -5.73 -1.82 25.80
N LEU A 120 -5.38 -0.68 25.20
CA LEU A 120 -4.47 0.30 25.78
C LEU A 120 -5.25 1.47 26.39
N ALA A 121 -4.52 2.38 27.02
CA ALA A 121 -5.06 3.68 27.43
C ALA A 121 -5.70 4.45 26.26
N ASP A 122 -6.56 5.41 26.57
CA ASP A 122 -7.31 6.23 25.60
C ASP A 122 -8.12 5.41 24.58
N HIS A 123 -8.55 4.20 24.97
CA HIS A 123 -9.27 3.26 24.13
C HIS A 123 -8.51 2.83 22.85
N LYS A 124 -7.19 3.00 22.78
CA LYS A 124 -6.38 2.47 21.68
C LYS A 124 -6.35 0.95 21.73
N LEU A 125 -6.12 0.32 20.59
CA LEU A 125 -5.97 -1.14 20.49
C LEU A 125 -4.61 -1.48 19.91
N SER A 126 -3.89 -2.44 20.50
CA SER A 126 -2.81 -3.14 19.79
C SER A 126 -3.32 -4.50 19.35
N ILE A 127 -3.22 -4.79 18.06
CA ILE A 127 -3.68 -6.04 17.43
C ILE A 127 -2.50 -6.77 16.81
N SER A 128 -2.53 -8.11 16.77
CA SER A 128 -1.56 -8.89 15.97
C SER A 128 -1.46 -8.35 14.54
N SER A 129 -0.24 -8.13 14.06
CA SER A 129 0.02 -7.72 12.67
C SER A 129 -0.40 -8.80 11.68
N GLU A 130 -0.31 -10.07 12.08
CA GLU A 130 -0.74 -11.23 11.30
C GLU A 130 -1.66 -12.16 12.09
N THR A 131 -2.47 -12.92 11.37
CA THR A 131 -3.35 -13.92 11.97
C THR A 131 -2.57 -15.18 12.32
N GLN A 132 -2.78 -15.72 13.52
CA GLN A 132 -2.05 -16.87 14.04
C GLN A 132 -2.85 -18.16 13.88
N PHE A 133 -2.16 -19.30 13.71
CA PHE A 133 -2.80 -20.61 13.52
C PHE A 133 -3.31 -21.24 14.82
N ASP A 134 -2.77 -20.84 15.97
CA ASP A 134 -3.15 -21.42 17.26
C ASP A 134 -3.19 -20.39 18.39
N PHE A 135 -3.93 -20.74 19.44
CA PHE A 135 -4.14 -19.88 20.60
C PHE A 135 -2.86 -19.53 21.36
N LYS A 136 -1.92 -20.48 21.47
CA LYS A 136 -0.70 -20.27 22.26
C LYS A 136 0.19 -19.25 21.56
N THR A 137 0.37 -19.40 20.24
CA THR A 137 1.12 -18.47 19.41
C THR A 137 0.48 -17.08 19.42
N ALA A 138 -0.85 -17.00 19.21
CA ALA A 138 -1.59 -15.73 19.34
C ALA A 138 -1.38 -15.06 20.70
N ARG A 139 -1.46 -15.81 21.79
CA ARG A 139 -1.28 -15.27 23.14
C ARG A 139 0.12 -14.68 23.35
N SER A 140 1.15 -15.36 22.86
CA SER A 140 2.55 -14.93 22.99
C SER A 140 2.99 -13.91 21.94
N ASP A 141 2.12 -13.56 20.99
CA ASP A 141 2.45 -12.64 19.91
C ASP A 141 2.88 -11.27 20.45
N LYS A 142 3.95 -10.75 19.85
CA LYS A 142 4.61 -9.49 20.18
C LYS A 142 4.62 -8.52 19.00
N GLU A 143 4.36 -9.00 17.79
CA GLU A 143 4.30 -8.16 16.60
C GLU A 143 2.90 -7.56 16.52
N LEU A 144 2.72 -6.46 17.25
CA LEU A 144 1.43 -5.81 17.38
C LEU A 144 1.42 -4.44 16.69
N MET A 145 0.41 -4.23 15.86
CA MET A 145 0.06 -2.95 15.26
C MET A 145 -0.85 -2.18 16.20
N THR A 146 -0.56 -0.90 16.46
CA THR A 146 -1.38 -0.05 17.36
C THR A 146 -2.31 0.86 16.58
N LEU A 147 -3.61 0.78 16.85
CA LEU A 147 -4.67 1.55 16.20
C LEU A 147 -5.33 2.52 17.19
N SER A 148 -5.71 3.69 16.68
CA SER A 148 -6.37 4.75 17.42
C SER A 148 -7.84 4.89 17.02
N PRO A 149 -8.77 5.18 17.95
CA PRO A 149 -10.19 5.32 17.62
C PRO A 149 -10.50 6.57 16.77
N GLN A 150 -9.60 7.54 16.74
CA GLN A 150 -9.75 8.77 15.97
C GLN A 150 -9.03 8.66 14.63
N LYS A 151 -9.72 9.09 13.56
CA LYS A 151 -9.11 9.20 12.24
C LYS A 151 -8.02 10.29 12.30
N PRO A 152 -6.83 10.06 11.72
CA PRO A 152 -5.83 11.11 11.55
C PRO A 152 -6.31 12.23 10.60
N THR A 153 -5.41 13.13 10.21
CA THR A 153 -5.67 14.34 9.40
C THR A 153 -6.58 14.12 8.16
N GLY A 154 -7.06 15.21 7.56
CA GLY A 154 -7.91 15.16 6.35
C GLY A 154 -7.32 14.35 5.18
N TYR A 155 -6.00 14.14 5.17
CA TYR A 155 -5.25 13.43 4.12
C TYR A 155 -5.11 11.92 4.39
N PHE A 156 -5.68 11.42 5.48
CA PHE A 156 -5.60 9.99 5.81
C PHE A 156 -6.39 9.14 4.82
N GLY A 157 -5.75 8.10 4.29
CA GLY A 157 -6.32 7.25 3.24
C GLY A 157 -6.24 7.90 1.86
N THR A 158 -5.20 8.69 1.61
CA THR A 158 -4.88 9.22 0.28
C THR A 158 -4.63 8.04 -0.68
N VAL A 159 -5.42 7.96 -1.75
CA VAL A 159 -5.35 6.87 -2.74
C VAL A 159 -4.94 7.44 -4.09
N THR A 160 -3.86 6.93 -4.66
CA THR A 160 -3.27 7.39 -5.92
C THR A 160 -4.22 7.20 -7.10
N LYS A 161 -4.98 6.09 -7.11
CA LYS A 161 -6.02 5.80 -8.12
C LYS A 161 -7.06 6.91 -8.27
N LYS A 162 -7.28 7.72 -7.23
CA LYS A 162 -8.21 8.86 -7.31
C LYS A 162 -7.69 9.99 -8.20
N LEU A 163 -6.40 10.01 -8.53
CA LEU A 163 -5.79 11.00 -9.41
C LEU A 163 -5.67 10.50 -10.85
N ILE A 164 -5.48 9.20 -11.05
CA ILE A 164 -5.30 8.61 -12.38
C ILE A 164 -6.46 8.99 -13.31
N GLY A 165 -6.12 9.40 -14.54
CA GLY A 165 -7.03 9.87 -15.57
C GLY A 165 -7.52 11.31 -15.38
N LYS A 166 -7.06 12.02 -14.34
CA LYS A 166 -7.49 13.39 -14.04
C LYS A 166 -6.44 14.44 -14.42
N PHE A 167 -6.94 15.64 -14.66
CA PHE A 167 -6.16 16.83 -14.96
C PHE A 167 -6.37 17.87 -13.85
N TYR A 168 -5.29 18.44 -13.33
CA TYR A 168 -5.36 19.50 -12.33
C TYR A 168 -4.69 20.75 -12.90
N VAL A 169 -5.50 21.76 -13.21
CA VAL A 169 -5.07 23.00 -13.87
C VAL A 169 -4.63 24.03 -12.86
N SER A 170 -3.56 24.76 -13.15
CA SER A 170 -3.07 25.83 -12.30
C SER A 170 -4.09 26.95 -12.18
N GLU A 171 -4.27 27.47 -10.97
CA GLU A 171 -5.06 28.69 -10.75
C GLU A 171 -4.39 29.94 -11.37
N ARG A 172 -3.10 29.86 -11.72
CA ARG A 172 -2.39 30.93 -12.45
C ARG A 172 -2.73 30.94 -13.94
N GLY A 173 -3.18 29.83 -14.50
CA GLY A 173 -3.50 29.70 -15.92
C GLY A 173 -3.81 28.26 -16.34
N ILE A 174 -4.90 28.09 -17.11
CA ILE A 174 -5.40 26.79 -17.59
C ILE A 174 -4.39 26.03 -18.48
N GLU A 175 -3.47 26.74 -19.12
CA GLU A 175 -2.41 26.21 -19.97
C GLU A 175 -1.38 25.37 -19.23
N ARG A 176 -1.28 25.52 -17.90
CA ARG A 176 -0.35 24.77 -17.05
C ARG A 176 -1.12 23.81 -16.17
N TYR A 177 -0.81 22.53 -16.23
CA TYR A 177 -1.59 21.52 -15.53
C TYR A 177 -0.80 20.24 -15.23
N TYR A 178 -1.17 19.55 -14.16
CA TYR A 178 -0.78 18.17 -13.93
C TYR A 178 -1.71 17.22 -14.71
N ALA A 179 -1.12 16.26 -15.40
CA ALA A 179 -1.80 15.12 -15.99
C ALA A 179 -1.33 13.83 -15.28
N PHE A 180 -2.25 13.13 -14.62
CA PHE A 180 -1.95 11.87 -13.95
C PHE A 180 -2.45 10.73 -14.83
N GLN A 181 -1.54 9.97 -15.44
CA GLN A 181 -1.88 8.90 -16.37
C GLN A 181 -1.34 7.56 -15.85
N GLU A 182 -1.95 6.46 -16.29
CA GLU A 182 -1.39 5.14 -16.02
C GLU A 182 -0.04 4.95 -16.74
N PHE A 183 0.76 4.04 -16.21
CA PHE A 183 1.97 3.59 -16.89
C PHE A 183 1.62 3.08 -18.31
N PRO A 184 2.41 3.38 -19.36
CA PRO A 184 3.75 3.98 -19.33
C PRO A 184 3.79 5.51 -19.45
N MET A 185 2.67 6.20 -19.66
CA MET A 185 2.69 7.64 -19.96
C MET A 185 3.16 8.50 -18.78
N GLY A 186 2.98 7.98 -17.56
CA GLY A 186 3.48 8.58 -16.32
C GLY A 186 2.68 9.80 -15.89
N ASN A 187 3.16 10.47 -14.83
CA ASN A 187 2.54 11.65 -14.27
C ASN A 187 3.34 12.87 -14.71
N GLN A 188 2.69 13.86 -15.30
CA GLN A 188 3.40 14.95 -15.97
C GLN A 188 2.90 16.31 -15.51
N LEU A 189 3.84 17.25 -15.35
CA LEU A 189 3.52 18.67 -15.32
C LEU A 189 3.68 19.22 -16.73
N ARG A 190 2.59 19.68 -17.31
CA ARG A 190 2.49 20.15 -18.69
C ARG A 190 2.26 21.66 -18.74
N GLN A 191 2.72 22.28 -19.80
CA GLN A 191 2.38 23.65 -20.15
C GLN A 191 2.18 23.78 -21.66
N VAL A 192 1.13 24.48 -22.08
CA VAL A 192 0.90 24.79 -23.50
C VAL A 192 1.31 26.24 -23.74
N ASP A 193 2.13 26.47 -24.76
CA ASP A 193 2.56 27.81 -25.13
C ASP A 193 1.50 28.55 -25.99
N PRO A 194 1.66 29.87 -26.24
CA PRO A 194 0.70 30.63 -27.04
C PRO A 194 0.56 30.17 -28.50
N SER A 195 1.50 29.36 -29.03
CA SER A 195 1.37 28.75 -30.35
C SER A 195 0.49 27.48 -30.33
N GLY A 196 0.14 27.01 -29.13
CA GLY A 196 -0.61 25.78 -28.91
C GLY A 196 0.26 24.54 -28.80
N LYS A 197 1.59 24.67 -28.80
CA LYS A 197 2.51 23.55 -28.64
C LYS A 197 2.56 23.13 -27.17
N LEU A 198 2.43 21.82 -26.94
CA LEU A 198 2.54 21.21 -25.62
C LEU A 198 4.02 21.07 -25.23
N GLN A 199 4.34 21.45 -24.00
CA GLN A 199 5.64 21.29 -23.38
C GLN A 199 5.49 20.46 -22.10
N VAL A 200 6.31 19.41 -21.95
CA VAL A 200 6.39 18.63 -20.71
C VAL A 200 7.48 19.25 -19.84
N LEU A 201 7.07 19.93 -18.76
CA LEU A 201 7.98 20.62 -17.86
C LEU A 201 8.62 19.68 -16.84
N ALA A 202 7.89 18.64 -16.47
CA ALA A 202 8.40 17.55 -15.63
C ALA A 202 7.65 16.26 -15.95
N ASN A 203 8.37 15.15 -15.92
CA ASN A 203 7.82 13.81 -16.06
C ASN A 203 8.22 12.99 -14.81
N TYR A 204 7.23 12.33 -14.21
CA TYR A 204 7.35 11.56 -12.98
C TYR A 204 6.89 10.13 -13.23
N GLN A 205 7.81 9.19 -13.07
CA GLN A 205 7.54 7.75 -13.25
C GLN A 205 6.66 7.18 -12.15
N THR A 206 6.68 7.79 -10.96
CA THR A 206 6.00 7.25 -9.79
C THR A 206 5.01 8.25 -9.17
N LEU A 207 3.97 7.70 -8.55
CA LEU A 207 2.97 8.43 -7.78
C LEU A 207 2.64 7.62 -6.52
N HIS A 208 2.87 8.21 -5.35
CA HIS A 208 2.69 7.56 -4.06
C HIS A 208 1.83 8.38 -3.12
N GLY A 209 0.88 7.72 -2.44
CA GLY A 209 0.08 8.29 -1.37
C GLY A 209 0.88 8.29 -0.06
N LYS A 210 1.07 9.47 0.51
CA LYS A 210 1.72 9.74 1.79
C LYS A 210 0.75 10.37 2.78
N ILE A 211 1.11 10.38 4.06
CA ILE A 211 0.29 10.94 5.14
C ILE A 211 -0.02 12.43 4.97
N ASN A 212 0.80 13.14 4.20
CA ASN A 212 0.69 14.57 3.93
C ASN A 212 0.29 14.88 2.48
N GLY A 213 0.00 13.89 1.64
CA GLY A 213 -0.44 14.11 0.27
C GLY A 213 0.10 13.08 -0.72
N TYR A 214 0.44 13.55 -1.91
CA TYR A 214 0.93 12.72 -3.00
C TYR A 214 2.38 13.07 -3.34
N THR A 215 3.26 12.09 -3.30
CA THR A 215 4.65 12.23 -3.77
C THR A 215 4.75 11.73 -5.20
N LEU A 216 5.27 12.57 -6.08
CA LEU A 216 5.64 12.24 -7.45
C LEU A 216 7.15 12.18 -7.53
N GLY A 217 7.69 11.11 -8.09
CA GLY A 217 9.13 10.89 -8.15
C GLY A 217 9.59 10.23 -9.43
N ASN A 218 10.91 10.07 -9.54
CA ASN A 218 11.58 9.27 -10.55
C ASN A 218 12.45 8.24 -9.84
N MET A 219 12.58 7.03 -10.37
CA MET A 219 13.21 5.92 -9.63
C MET A 219 14.68 6.20 -9.24
N ASP A 220 15.37 7.06 -9.99
CA ASP A 220 16.81 7.32 -9.85
C ASP A 220 17.16 8.75 -9.39
N ASN A 221 16.18 9.54 -8.91
CA ASN A 221 16.42 10.96 -8.65
C ASN A 221 15.74 11.45 -7.36
N ASP A 222 16.47 12.21 -6.54
CA ASP A 222 15.98 12.76 -5.27
C ASP A 222 15.03 13.97 -5.44
N ASN A 223 14.67 14.31 -6.68
CA ASN A 223 13.81 15.45 -6.99
C ASN A 223 12.31 15.08 -6.91
N ASP A 224 11.89 14.72 -5.71
CA ASP A 224 10.50 14.40 -5.42
C ASP A 224 9.64 15.67 -5.34
N LYS A 225 8.44 15.57 -5.92
CA LYS A 225 7.43 16.61 -5.89
C LYS A 225 6.31 16.21 -4.94
N LEU A 226 5.96 17.09 -4.01
CA LEU A 226 4.88 16.84 -3.05
C LEU A 226 3.66 17.69 -3.41
N LEU A 227 2.54 17.02 -3.65
CA LEU A 227 1.24 17.65 -3.87
C LEU A 227 0.34 17.40 -2.66
N VAL A 228 0.05 18.46 -1.92
CA VAL A 228 -0.80 18.43 -0.73
C VAL A 228 -2.25 18.62 -1.14
N PRO A 229 -3.17 17.70 -0.83
CA PRO A 229 -4.59 17.94 -1.03
C PRO A 229 -5.01 19.12 -0.14
N ILE A 230 -5.78 20.07 -0.67
CA ILE A 230 -6.38 21.14 0.15
C ILE A 230 -7.91 21.07 0.15
N SER A 231 -8.49 20.37 -0.84
CA SER A 231 -9.90 19.97 -0.90
C SER A 231 -10.05 18.72 -1.79
N ASP A 232 -11.27 18.20 -1.93
CA ASP A 232 -11.55 17.04 -2.80
C ASP A 232 -11.22 17.29 -4.29
N SER A 233 -11.07 18.56 -4.69
CA SER A 233 -10.81 18.97 -6.06
C SER A 233 -9.59 19.86 -6.22
N GLN A 234 -8.77 20.06 -5.18
CA GLN A 234 -7.61 20.93 -5.25
C GLN A 234 -6.36 20.30 -4.63
N LEU A 235 -5.25 20.49 -5.32
CA LEU A 235 -3.90 20.11 -4.89
C LEU A 235 -3.05 21.37 -4.81
N GLN A 236 -2.21 21.47 -3.78
CA GLN A 236 -1.20 22.50 -3.66
C GLN A 236 0.18 21.88 -3.82
N ASP A 237 0.99 22.46 -4.68
CA ASP A 237 2.41 22.19 -4.76
C ASP A 237 3.11 22.68 -3.50
N ALA A 238 3.66 21.76 -2.71
CA ALA A 238 4.28 22.08 -1.42
C ALA A 238 5.52 22.98 -1.56
N GLN A 239 6.24 22.89 -2.68
CA GLN A 239 7.47 23.65 -2.91
C GLN A 239 7.19 25.06 -3.44
N THR A 240 6.19 25.23 -4.31
CA THR A 240 5.91 26.52 -4.96
C THR A 240 4.70 27.27 -4.38
N GLY A 241 3.89 26.58 -3.57
CA GLY A 241 2.60 27.08 -3.06
C GLY A 241 1.51 27.20 -4.12
N GLU A 242 1.79 26.83 -5.38
CA GLU A 242 0.84 26.91 -6.49
C GLU A 242 -0.31 25.94 -6.30
N ILE A 243 -1.54 26.43 -6.50
CA ILE A 243 -2.76 25.65 -6.37
C ILE A 243 -3.20 25.18 -7.76
N PHE A 244 -3.58 23.91 -7.82
CA PHE A 244 -4.11 23.26 -9.00
C PHE A 244 -5.50 22.71 -8.71
N THR A 245 -6.46 23.01 -9.57
CA THR A 245 -7.86 22.60 -9.44
C THR A 245 -8.21 21.54 -10.47
N HIS A 246 -8.93 20.50 -10.04
CA HIS A 246 -9.38 19.43 -10.92
C HIS A 246 -10.24 19.98 -12.06
N TYR A 247 -9.84 19.70 -13.29
CA TYR A 247 -10.61 19.98 -14.49
C TYR A 247 -11.53 18.79 -14.79
N PRO A 248 -12.86 18.94 -14.69
CA PRO A 248 -13.79 17.81 -14.66
C PRO A 248 -14.11 17.20 -16.03
N LYS A 249 -13.53 17.75 -17.12
CA LYS A 249 -13.76 17.28 -18.49
C LYS A 249 -12.54 16.53 -19.02
N SER A 250 -12.69 15.94 -20.21
CA SER A 250 -11.62 15.21 -20.89
C SER A 250 -10.44 16.11 -21.28
N GLU A 251 -9.30 15.49 -21.60
CA GLU A 251 -8.12 16.19 -22.12
C GLU A 251 -8.43 16.97 -23.41
N TYR A 252 -9.28 16.42 -24.27
CA TYR A 252 -9.74 17.10 -25.48
C TYR A 252 -10.42 18.44 -25.14
N GLU A 253 -11.33 18.44 -24.18
CA GLU A 253 -12.02 19.64 -23.73
C GLU A 253 -11.10 20.63 -23.01
N LEU A 254 -10.04 20.14 -22.34
CA LEU A 254 -9.01 20.98 -21.75
C LEU A 254 -8.20 21.68 -22.85
N ASN A 255 -7.71 20.92 -23.82
CA ASN A 255 -6.94 21.43 -24.96
C ASN A 255 -7.74 22.44 -25.79
N LYS A 256 -9.03 22.16 -26.02
CA LYS A 256 -9.94 23.11 -26.68
C LYS A 256 -10.05 24.43 -25.91
N ALA A 257 -10.20 24.38 -24.58
CA ALA A 257 -10.27 25.58 -23.74
C ALA A 257 -8.95 26.39 -23.77
N ILE A 258 -7.81 25.70 -23.73
CA ILE A 258 -6.48 26.33 -23.85
C ILE A 258 -6.32 27.04 -25.21
N ARG A 259 -6.66 26.37 -26.32
CA ARG A 259 -6.58 26.96 -27.67
C ARG A 259 -7.49 28.17 -27.82
N GLN A 260 -8.71 28.11 -27.26
CA GLN A 260 -9.63 29.25 -27.23
C GLN A 260 -9.04 30.44 -26.47
N LYS A 261 -8.39 30.20 -25.33
CA LYS A 261 -7.69 31.24 -24.57
C LYS A 261 -6.61 31.96 -25.40
N PHE A 262 -5.91 31.22 -26.27
CA PHE A 262 -4.86 31.77 -27.13
C PHE A 262 -5.35 32.26 -28.51
N GLY A 263 -6.64 32.14 -28.83
CA GLY A 263 -7.18 32.56 -30.13
C GLY A 263 -6.79 31.66 -31.31
N LEU A 264 -6.41 30.40 -31.05
CA LEU A 264 -5.89 29.45 -32.04
C LEU A 264 -6.98 28.65 -32.79
N GLY A 265 -8.25 29.00 -32.60
CA GLY A 265 -9.39 28.28 -33.18
C GLY A 265 -9.65 26.89 -32.56
N PRO A 266 -10.81 26.27 -32.88
CA PRO A 266 -11.31 25.07 -32.19
C PRO A 266 -10.76 23.73 -32.70
N GLU A 267 -10.01 23.68 -33.80
CA GLU A 267 -9.66 22.42 -34.46
C GLU A 267 -8.46 21.70 -33.84
N VAL A 268 -8.63 20.40 -33.60
CA VAL A 268 -7.59 19.43 -33.27
C VAL A 268 -7.73 18.32 -34.31
N VAL A 269 -6.79 18.22 -35.25
CA VAL A 269 -6.64 17.00 -36.04
C VAL A 269 -5.97 15.97 -35.12
N PRO A 270 -6.57 14.79 -34.88
CA PRO A 270 -5.93 13.76 -34.09
C PRO A 270 -4.80 13.15 -34.93
N GLY A 271 -3.55 13.50 -34.63
CA GLY A 271 -2.39 12.99 -35.37
C GLY A 271 -1.05 13.27 -34.70
N SER A 272 -0.41 12.17 -34.31
CA SER A 272 1.04 11.92 -34.23
C SER A 272 1.93 12.58 -33.15
N SER A 273 2.56 11.65 -32.42
CA SER A 273 3.91 11.63 -31.84
C SER A 273 4.24 12.52 -30.65
N TYR A 274 4.42 11.82 -29.52
CA TYR A 274 5.40 12.15 -28.49
C TYR A 274 6.80 12.23 -29.13
N GLU A 275 7.21 13.41 -29.60
CA GLU A 275 8.62 13.67 -29.87
C GLU A 275 9.32 13.91 -28.52
N ASN A 276 9.94 12.84 -28.01
CA ASN A 276 11.07 12.98 -27.11
C ASN A 276 12.23 13.55 -27.94
N GLU A 277 12.34 14.88 -28.02
CA GLU A 277 13.54 15.53 -28.55
C GLU A 277 14.70 15.34 -27.54
N THR A 278 15.41 14.21 -27.65
CA THR A 278 16.83 14.17 -27.30
C THR A 278 17.60 14.87 -28.41
N THR A 279 17.92 16.15 -28.21
CA THR A 279 18.89 16.88 -29.03
C THR A 279 20.28 16.26 -28.87
N ASN A 280 20.75 15.59 -29.92
CA ASN A 280 22.18 15.52 -30.25
C ASN A 280 22.36 16.15 -31.62
N GLU A 281 22.92 17.36 -31.63
CA GLU A 281 23.47 17.99 -32.83
C GLU A 281 24.64 17.14 -33.34
N GLN A 282 24.66 16.78 -34.64
CA GLN A 282 25.76 17.05 -35.59
C GLN A 282 25.51 16.42 -36.99
N PRO A 283 26.24 16.86 -38.05
CA PRO A 283 25.69 17.74 -39.08
C PRO A 283 25.38 17.08 -40.43
N GLN A 284 24.71 17.88 -41.26
CA GLN A 284 24.33 17.69 -42.66
C GLN A 284 25.38 17.00 -43.55
N THR A 285 24.90 16.08 -44.39
CA THR A 285 25.41 15.91 -45.76
C THR A 285 24.23 15.81 -46.73
N THR A 286 24.28 16.65 -47.74
CA THR A 286 23.44 16.73 -48.93
C THR A 286 23.52 15.45 -49.76
N ASP A 287 22.40 15.00 -50.33
CA ASP A 287 22.16 14.99 -51.79
C ASP A 287 20.95 14.11 -52.19
N GLU A 288 20.26 14.60 -53.24
CA GLU A 288 19.40 13.88 -54.20
C GLU A 288 18.01 13.34 -53.78
N TYR A 289 16.97 14.12 -54.13
CA TYR A 289 15.69 13.61 -54.68
C TYR A 289 15.97 12.78 -55.96
N PRO A 290 15.13 11.81 -56.42
CA PRO A 290 13.66 12.00 -56.55
C PRO A 290 12.76 10.73 -56.51
N LYS A 291 11.46 10.93 -56.25
CA LYS A 291 10.34 10.65 -57.19
C LYS A 291 9.00 10.56 -56.44
N THR A 292 8.08 11.37 -56.94
CA THR A 292 6.63 11.32 -56.74
C THR A 292 6.08 9.94 -57.12
N PHE A 293 5.26 9.35 -56.25
CA PHE A 293 4.36 8.26 -56.62
C PHE A 293 2.93 8.79 -56.64
N ASP A 294 2.31 8.54 -57.79
CA ASP A 294 0.97 8.87 -58.23
C ASP A 294 -0.04 8.01 -57.45
N PHE A 295 -1.07 8.61 -56.88
CA PHE A 295 -2.18 7.88 -56.25
C PHE A 295 -3.14 7.43 -57.36
N ALA A 296 -3.02 6.18 -57.78
CA ALA A 296 -4.08 5.49 -58.50
C ALA A 296 -4.97 4.77 -57.48
N ASP A 297 -6.25 5.14 -57.46
CA ASP A 297 -7.35 4.39 -56.86
C ASP A 297 -7.35 2.94 -57.39
N ASP A 298 -6.92 1.98 -56.58
CA ASP A 298 -7.41 0.61 -56.66
C ASP A 298 -8.20 0.28 -55.38
N LYS A 299 -9.51 0.17 -55.59
CA LYS A 299 -10.40 -0.56 -54.69
C LYS A 299 -10.09 -2.03 -54.84
N ASP A 300 -9.82 -2.67 -53.71
CA ASP A 300 -10.11 -4.07 -53.36
C ASP A 300 -8.87 -4.78 -52.78
N ASP A 301 -8.67 -4.71 -51.46
CA ASP A 301 -7.86 -5.68 -50.72
C ASP A 301 -8.23 -5.78 -49.22
N ASP A 302 -8.94 -6.86 -48.97
CA ASP A 302 -9.24 -7.58 -47.74
C ASP A 302 -8.01 -7.91 -46.86
N TYR A 303 -7.65 -6.96 -45.99
CA TYR A 303 -6.59 -7.11 -44.98
C TYR A 303 -7.02 -7.83 -43.68
N TYR A 304 -7.93 -8.81 -43.75
CA TYR A 304 -8.27 -9.67 -42.61
C TYR A 304 -8.43 -11.12 -43.05
N ASP A 305 -7.32 -11.79 -43.31
CA ASP A 305 -7.18 -13.24 -43.21
C ASP A 305 -5.73 -13.57 -42.85
N THR A 306 -5.51 -14.01 -41.60
CA THR A 306 -4.55 -15.04 -41.16
C THR A 306 -4.18 -14.85 -39.69
N TYR A 307 -4.60 -15.80 -38.84
CA TYR A 307 -3.79 -16.52 -37.83
C TYR A 307 -4.72 -17.23 -36.85
N ASP A 308 -5.40 -18.27 -37.34
CA ASP A 308 -5.92 -19.36 -36.50
C ASP A 308 -5.53 -20.66 -37.21
N ASP A 309 -4.31 -21.12 -36.96
CA ASP A 309 -3.88 -22.49 -37.25
C ASP A 309 -2.55 -22.77 -36.54
N PHE A 310 -2.63 -23.16 -35.27
CA PHE A 310 -1.60 -24.02 -34.64
C PHE A 310 -2.26 -24.99 -33.66
N GLY A 311 -2.57 -26.18 -34.18
CA GLY A 311 -2.19 -27.44 -33.51
C GLY A 311 -3.19 -28.07 -32.55
N LEU A 312 -4.23 -28.70 -33.09
CA LEU A 312 -4.76 -29.94 -32.52
C LEU A 312 -4.55 -31.06 -33.53
N ASN A 313 -3.51 -31.87 -33.30
CA ASN A 313 -3.36 -33.16 -33.93
C ASN A 313 -3.97 -34.19 -32.98
N ASP A 314 -4.99 -34.89 -33.47
CA ASP A 314 -5.63 -36.04 -32.85
C ASP A 314 -4.65 -37.23 -32.77
N GLY A 315 -4.90 -38.11 -31.80
CA GLY A 315 -4.28 -39.43 -31.72
C GLY A 315 -5.04 -40.31 -30.74
N ASP A 316 -5.84 -41.22 -31.30
CA ASP A 316 -6.51 -42.42 -30.78
C ASP A 316 -6.22 -42.89 -29.34
#